data_AF-A0A9D7QV56-F1
#
_entry.id   AF-A0A9D7QV56-F1
#
_cell.length_a   1.000
_cell.length_b   1.000
_cell.length_c   1.000
_cell.angle_alpha   90.00
_cell.angle_beta   90.00
_cell.angle_gamma   90.00
#
_symmetry.space_group_name_H-M   'P 1'
#
loop_
_entity.id
_entity.type
_entity.pdbx_description
1 polymer ?
#
loop_
_entity_poly.entity_id
_entity_poly.type
_entity_poly.pdbx_seq_one_letter_code
_entity_poly.pdbx_strand_id
1 'polypeptide(L)'
;MHFVHQDSGCIAGTKSGVFRTRNAGETWEELTSAYYSPTDKPYFRSMGWANSRVGWLGALGGKHQIYHTVDGGDSWTRYAFPTGSGVGVFVEFKR
;
A
#
# COMPACT_ATOMS: atom_id res chain seq x y z
N MET A 1 11.21 -0.46 1.46
CA MET A 1 11.23 0.99 1.19
C MET A 1 11.22 1.15 -0.31
N HIS A 2 10.26 1.89 -0.87
CA HIS A 2 10.17 2.14 -2.30
C HIS A 2 10.25 3.65 -2.53
N PHE A 3 11.10 4.07 -3.46
CA PHE A 3 11.24 5.46 -3.85
C PHE A 3 10.35 5.71 -5.07
N VAL A 4 9.43 6.66 -4.96
CA VAL A 4 8.42 6.92 -6.00
C VAL A 4 8.88 8.05 -6.93
N HIS A 5 9.78 8.95 -6.46
CA HIS A 5 10.61 9.89 -7.24
C HIS A 5 11.60 10.61 -6.29
N GLN A 6 12.65 11.28 -6.80
CA GLN A 6 13.59 12.07 -5.97
C GLN A 6 12.91 13.26 -5.24
N ASP A 7 11.82 13.80 -5.82
CA ASP A 7 11.09 14.96 -5.28
C ASP A 7 9.72 14.60 -4.68
N SER A 8 9.28 13.33 -4.77
CA SER A 8 7.88 12.94 -4.50
C SER A 8 7.66 12.10 -3.24
N GLY A 9 8.69 11.93 -2.44
CA GLY A 9 8.58 11.24 -1.16
C GLY A 9 8.83 9.74 -1.21
N CYS A 10 9.14 9.17 -0.05
CA CYS A 10 9.40 7.73 0.11
C CYS A 10 8.18 7.07 0.71
N ILE A 11 7.83 5.87 0.22
CA ILE A 11 6.74 5.08 0.78
C ILE A 11 7.31 3.80 1.39
N ALA A 12 6.90 3.49 2.61
CA ALA A 12 7.37 2.35 3.38
C ALA A 12 6.20 1.59 4.02
N GLY A 13 6.11 0.29 3.77
CA GLY A 13 5.21 -0.61 4.49
C GLY A 13 5.84 -1.13 5.79
N THR A 14 5.05 -1.16 6.85
CA THR A 14 5.42 -1.71 8.16
C THR A 14 4.38 -2.74 8.62
N LYS A 15 4.57 -3.31 9.82
CA LYS A 15 3.56 -4.15 10.48
C LYS A 15 2.27 -3.40 10.84
N SER A 16 2.33 -2.08 10.95
CA SER A 16 1.24 -1.25 11.47
C SER A 16 0.58 -0.37 10.42
N GLY A 17 1.10 -0.32 9.19
CA GLY A 17 0.54 0.51 8.13
C GLY A 17 1.52 0.78 7.00
N VAL A 18 1.11 1.61 6.05
CA VAL A 18 1.98 2.18 5.02
C VAL A 18 2.14 3.66 5.28
N PHE A 19 3.39 4.11 5.26
CA PHE A 19 3.77 5.47 5.61
C PHE A 19 4.45 6.16 4.45
N ARG A 20 4.26 7.47 4.35
CA ARG A 20 4.93 8.33 3.38
C ARG A 20 5.70 9.43 4.09
N THR A 21 6.85 9.79 3.54
CA THR A 21 7.55 11.03 3.88
C THR A 21 7.60 11.93 2.66
N ARG A 22 7.55 13.26 2.86
CA ARG A 22 7.73 14.27 1.80
C ARG A 22 8.97 15.15 2.02
N ASN A 23 9.73 14.89 3.09
CA ASN A 23 10.89 15.65 3.55
C ASN A 23 12.06 14.71 3.88
N ALA A 24 12.41 13.86 2.92
CA ALA A 24 13.57 12.96 3.00
C ALA A 24 13.62 12.04 4.25
N GLY A 25 12.47 11.72 4.86
CA GLY A 25 12.38 10.84 6.01
C GLY A 25 12.34 11.53 7.38
N GLU A 26 12.33 12.87 7.43
CA GLU A 26 12.23 13.62 8.68
C GLU A 26 10.87 13.44 9.36
N THR A 27 9.77 13.48 8.58
CA THR A 27 8.42 13.18 9.08
C THR A 27 7.72 12.15 8.20
N TRP A 28 6.81 11.41 8.84
CA TRP A 28 6.06 10.32 8.21
C TRP A 28 4.57 10.46 8.49
N GLU A 29 3.75 10.34 7.46
CA GLU A 29 2.29 10.28 7.53
C GLU A 29 1.80 8.86 7.19
N GLU A 30 0.80 8.36 7.93
CA GLU A 30 0.20 7.05 7.65
C GLU A 30 -0.87 7.17 6.57
N LEU A 31 -0.70 6.46 5.46
CA LEU A 31 -1.58 6.55 4.28
C LEU A 31 -2.81 5.64 4.36
N THR A 32 -2.75 4.60 5.19
CA THR A 32 -3.71 3.49 5.13
C THR A 32 -4.67 3.43 6.32
N SER A 33 -4.46 4.25 7.36
CA SER A 33 -5.23 4.21 8.62
C SER A 33 -6.73 4.36 8.43
N ALA A 34 -7.18 5.11 7.42
CA ALA A 34 -8.60 5.32 7.10
C ALA A 34 -9.26 4.12 6.38
N TYR A 35 -8.48 3.12 5.95
CA TYR A 35 -8.93 2.07 5.02
C TYR A 35 -9.04 0.67 5.64
N TYR A 36 -8.80 0.55 6.95
CA TYR A 36 -9.01 -0.69 7.73
C TYR A 36 -9.51 -0.38 9.13
N SER A 37 -10.16 -1.36 9.76
CA SER A 37 -10.47 -1.27 11.19
C SER A 37 -9.18 -1.44 12.01
N PRO A 38 -9.00 -0.72 13.13
CA PRO A 38 -7.90 -0.99 14.08
C PRO A 38 -7.83 -2.46 14.54
N THR A 39 -8.96 -3.19 14.47
CA THR A 39 -9.03 -4.61 14.80
C THR A 39 -8.57 -5.54 13.69
N ASP A 40 -8.53 -5.09 12.42
CA ASP A 40 -8.16 -5.92 11.27
C ASP A 40 -6.65 -6.22 11.22
N LYS A 41 -5.83 -5.35 11.85
CA LYS A 41 -4.36 -5.45 11.95
C LYS A 41 -3.71 -5.93 10.63
N PRO A 42 -3.91 -5.22 9.51
CA PRO A 42 -3.36 -5.65 8.23
C PRO A 42 -1.83 -5.64 8.28
N TYR A 43 -1.23 -6.74 7.83
CA TYR A 43 0.21 -6.87 7.72
C TYR A 43 0.65 -6.62 6.27
N PHE A 44 0.94 -5.36 5.96
CA PHE A 44 1.43 -4.98 4.63
C PHE A 44 2.79 -5.63 4.34
N ARG A 45 2.82 -6.45 3.29
CA ARG A 45 3.96 -7.34 3.01
C ARG A 45 4.56 -7.16 1.64
N SER A 46 3.79 -6.63 0.70
CA SER A 46 4.25 -6.26 -0.62
C SER A 46 3.72 -4.89 -0.99
N MET A 47 4.49 -4.19 -1.82
CA MET A 47 4.12 -2.91 -2.38
C MET A 47 4.81 -2.75 -3.73
N GLY A 48 4.14 -2.14 -4.69
CA GLY A 48 4.66 -1.92 -6.04
C GLY A 48 4.00 -0.72 -6.70
N TRP A 49 4.76 -0.02 -7.55
CA TRP A 49 4.33 1.22 -8.19
C TRP A 49 4.55 1.13 -9.70
N ALA A 50 3.55 1.53 -10.48
CA ALA A 50 3.68 1.64 -11.94
C ALA A 50 4.37 2.95 -12.34
N ASN A 51 4.06 4.01 -11.59
CA ASN A 51 4.56 5.38 -11.77
C ASN A 51 4.34 6.16 -10.47
N SER A 52 4.53 7.49 -10.49
CA SER A 52 4.42 8.32 -9.30
C SER A 52 3.02 8.41 -8.68
N ARG A 53 1.98 7.99 -9.42
CA ARG A 53 0.57 8.09 -9.03
C ARG A 53 -0.08 6.74 -8.78
N VAL A 54 0.28 5.72 -9.54
CA VAL A 54 -0.41 4.43 -9.53
C VAL A 54 0.41 3.37 -8.79
N GLY A 55 -0.17 2.77 -7.76
CA GLY A 55 0.50 1.79 -6.90
C GLY A 55 -0.44 0.82 -6.20
N TRP A 56 0.13 -0.27 -5.70
CA TRP A 56 -0.58 -1.35 -5.01
C TRP A 56 0.12 -1.75 -3.72
N LEU A 57 -0.67 -2.19 -2.75
CA LEU A 57 -0.21 -2.80 -1.51
C LEU A 57 -0.88 -4.15 -1.32
N GLY A 58 -0.09 -5.16 -0.96
CA GLY A 58 -0.59 -6.45 -0.51
C GLY A 58 -0.48 -6.58 1.00
N ALA A 59 -1.59 -6.93 1.65
CA ALA A 59 -1.64 -7.18 3.08
C ALA A 59 -1.96 -8.65 3.39
N LEU A 60 -1.22 -9.22 4.34
CA LEU A 60 -1.50 -10.49 4.99
C LEU A 60 -2.26 -10.25 6.31
N GLY A 61 -2.95 -11.26 6.83
CA GLY A 61 -3.78 -11.13 8.03
C GLY A 61 -5.17 -10.56 7.73
N GLY A 62 -6.15 -10.89 8.57
CA GLY A 62 -7.56 -10.55 8.32
C GLY A 62 -8.11 -11.17 7.02
N LYS A 63 -9.00 -10.44 6.33
CA LYS A 63 -9.73 -10.88 5.12
C LYS A 63 -8.90 -10.98 3.83
N HIS A 64 -7.56 -10.90 3.87
CA HIS A 64 -6.65 -10.80 2.71
C HIS A 64 -7.04 -9.68 1.73
N GLN A 65 -6.24 -8.60 1.70
CA GLN A 65 -6.65 -7.37 1.02
C GLN A 65 -5.55 -6.86 0.10
N ILE A 66 -5.98 -6.41 -1.08
CA ILE A 66 -5.19 -5.58 -1.98
C ILE A 66 -5.71 -4.15 -1.87
N TYR A 67 -4.78 -3.21 -1.82
CA TYR A 67 -5.07 -1.80 -1.88
C TYR A 67 -4.48 -1.25 -3.17
N HIS A 68 -5.22 -0.37 -3.85
CA HIS A 68 -4.81 0.28 -5.09
C HIS A 68 -5.02 1.79 -4.99
N THR A 69 -4.05 2.56 -5.46
CA THR A 69 -4.12 4.02 -5.57
C THR A 69 -3.82 4.45 -7.00
N VAL A 70 -4.42 5.58 -7.42
CA VAL A 70 -4.16 6.26 -8.70
C VAL A 70 -3.76 7.73 -8.51
N ASP A 71 -3.52 8.14 -7.26
CA ASP A 71 -3.26 9.51 -6.84
C ASP A 71 -2.03 9.65 -5.93
N GLY A 72 -1.08 8.70 -5.98
CA GLY A 72 0.17 8.79 -5.21
C GLY A 72 0.02 8.34 -3.76
N GLY A 73 -1.06 7.61 -3.46
CA GLY A 73 -1.37 7.08 -2.14
C GLY A 73 -2.13 8.05 -1.24
N ASP A 74 -2.66 9.15 -1.79
CA ASP A 74 -3.56 10.05 -1.06
C ASP A 74 -4.92 9.38 -0.80
N SER A 75 -5.37 8.53 -1.72
CA SER A 75 -6.51 7.64 -1.50
C SER A 75 -6.29 6.20 -1.97
N TRP A 76 -7.00 5.27 -1.34
CA TRP A 76 -6.87 3.83 -1.58
C TRP A 76 -8.23 3.16 -1.80
N THR A 77 -8.33 2.37 -2.87
CA THR A 77 -9.43 1.44 -3.10
C THR A 77 -9.05 0.07 -2.57
N ARG A 78 -9.90 -0.52 -1.73
CA ARG A 78 -9.67 -1.82 -1.09
C ARG A 78 -10.43 -2.93 -1.81
N TYR A 79 -9.71 -3.94 -2.25
CA TYR A 79 -10.26 -5.18 -2.82
C TYR A 79 -10.08 -6.32 -1.81
N ALA A 80 -11.18 -6.86 -1.33
CA ALA A 80 -11.19 -8.02 -0.44
C ALA A 80 -11.44 -9.29 -1.23
N PHE A 81 -10.72 -10.36 -0.89
CA PHE A 81 -10.98 -11.68 -1.46
C PHE A 81 -11.88 -12.51 -0.54
N PRO A 82 -12.66 -13.46 -1.09
CA PRO A 82 -13.31 -14.47 -0.27
C PRO A 82 -12.25 -15.24 0.53
N THR A 83 -12.44 -15.35 1.85
CA THR A 83 -11.54 -16.09 2.74
C THR A 83 -11.47 -17.56 2.34
N GLY A 84 -10.27 -18.16 2.29
CA GLY A 84 -10.07 -19.60 2.10
C GLY A 84 -9.34 -20.02 0.81
N SER A 85 -9.09 -19.09 -0.11
CA SER A 85 -8.28 -19.35 -1.30
C SER A 85 -6.89 -18.71 -1.14
N GLY A 86 -5.83 -19.45 -1.40
CA GLY A 86 -4.50 -18.86 -1.60
C GLY A 86 -4.55 -18.04 -2.88
N VAL A 87 -4.75 -16.72 -2.76
CA VAL A 87 -4.82 -15.83 -3.92
C VAL A 87 -3.45 -15.23 -4.18
N GLY A 88 -2.83 -15.63 -5.29
CA GLY A 88 -1.71 -14.90 -5.88
C GLY A 88 -2.25 -13.75 -6.70
N VAL A 89 -1.76 -12.53 -6.45
CA VAL A 89 -2.14 -11.34 -7.22
C VAL A 89 -0.95 -10.95 -8.09
N PHE A 90 -1.14 -11.04 -9.41
CA PHE A 90 -0.17 -10.59 -10.40
C PHE A 90 -0.65 -9.26 -10.97
N VAL A 91 0.16 -8.22 -10.81
CA VAL A 91 -0.04 -6.94 -11.49
C VAL A 91 0.91 -6.91 -12.67
N GLU A 92 0.37 -6.93 -13.88
CA GLU A 92 1.16 -6.86 -15.11
C GLU A 92 1.25 -5.40 -15.57
N PHE A 93 2.48 -4.89 -15.67
CA PHE A 93 2.74 -3.59 -16.28
C PHE A 93 2.98 -3.81 -17.77
N LYS A 94 2.02 -3.38 -18.60
CA LYS A 94 2.26 -3.28 -20.04
C LYS A 94 3.28 -2.16 -20.29
N ARG A 95 4.35 -2.50 -21.02
CA ARG A 95 5.37 -1.56 -21.48
C ARG A 95 4.81 -0.62 -22.54
#